data_AF-A0A6G2QPU7-F1
#
_entry.id   AF-A0A6G2QPU7-F1
#
_cell.length_a   1.000
_cell.length_b   1.000
_cell.length_c   1.000
_cell.angle_alpha   90.00
_cell.angle_beta   90.00
_cell.angle_gamma   90.00
#
_symmetry.space_group_name_H-M   'P 1'
#
loop_
_entity.id
_entity.type
_entity.pdbx_description
1 polymer ?
#
loop_
_entity_poly.entity_id
_entity_poly.type
_entity_poly.pdbx_seq_one_letter_code
_entity_poly.pdbx_strand_id
1 'polypeptide(L)'
;MRTPRTALAVAVIAATTLALAAPALAAERATASASSASTASSASTASSASTASSASTASATDDPSDLRVAIVQLMSLPYAGSEVKTKGREALNGTVDDMRAFLDTGYRLAQAQDDRVALVQLMSRPETTPEVREAAYRTLRTGDPEEMRWFLSVGQYEING
;
A
#
# COMPACT_ATOMS: atom_id res chain seq x y z
N MET A 1 -10.33 -13.62 37.13
CA MET A 1 -11.58 -12.85 36.97
C MET A 1 -11.69 -12.44 35.52
N ARG A 2 -12.68 -12.99 34.79
CA ARG A 2 -12.93 -12.74 33.36
C ARG A 2 -14.01 -11.66 33.23
N THR A 3 -13.75 -10.62 32.46
CA THR A 3 -14.80 -9.74 31.90
C THR A 3 -14.68 -9.72 30.38
N PRO A 4 -15.72 -10.12 29.64
CA PRO A 4 -15.76 -10.08 28.17
C PRO A 4 -16.18 -8.68 27.69
N ARG A 5 -15.58 -8.18 26.60
CA ARG A 5 -16.03 -6.97 25.91
C ARG A 5 -16.46 -7.31 24.48
N THR A 6 -17.74 -7.64 24.39
CA THR A 6 -18.73 -7.16 23.41
C THR A 6 -18.27 -6.89 21.98
N ALA A 7 -18.74 -7.77 21.09
CA ALA A 7 -18.90 -7.55 19.66
C ALA A 7 -19.78 -6.31 19.38
N LEU A 8 -19.41 -5.52 18.36
CA LEU A 8 -20.29 -4.53 17.76
C LEU A 8 -20.36 -4.81 16.25
N ALA A 9 -21.44 -5.46 15.85
CA ALA A 9 -21.86 -5.52 14.46
C ALA A 9 -22.59 -4.21 14.12
N VAL A 10 -22.15 -3.52 13.07
CA VAL A 10 -22.93 -2.43 12.46
C VAL A 10 -23.12 -2.78 11.00
N ALA A 11 -24.31 -3.29 10.70
CA ALA A 11 -24.85 -3.36 9.36
C ALA A 11 -25.45 -1.99 9.02
N VAL A 12 -25.07 -1.42 7.88
CA VAL A 12 -25.86 -0.38 7.21
C VAL A 12 -26.09 -0.81 5.78
N ILE A 13 -27.38 -1.02 5.51
CA ILE A 13 -28.00 -1.32 4.23
C ILE A 13 -28.26 0.02 3.54
N ALA A 14 -27.97 0.14 2.25
CA ALA A 14 -28.77 0.93 1.30
C ALA A 14 -28.32 0.66 -0.14
N ALA A 15 -29.02 -0.24 -0.81
CA ALA A 15 -29.08 -0.26 -2.27
C ALA A 15 -29.93 0.91 -2.75
N THR A 16 -29.44 1.71 -3.71
CA THR A 16 -30.33 2.56 -4.51
C THR A 16 -29.82 2.62 -5.95
N THR A 17 -30.58 2.01 -6.85
CA THR A 17 -30.47 2.10 -8.30
C THR A 17 -31.11 3.40 -8.78
N LEU A 18 -30.47 4.14 -9.69
CA LEU A 18 -31.22 5.00 -10.62
C LEU A 18 -30.45 5.25 -11.91
N ALA A 19 -31.05 4.79 -13.00
CA ALA A 19 -30.66 5.05 -14.38
C ALA A 19 -31.26 6.37 -14.88
N LEU A 20 -30.72 6.81 -16.03
CA LEU A 20 -31.41 7.48 -17.15
C LEU A 20 -31.19 8.99 -17.37
N ALA A 21 -30.91 9.28 -18.65
CA ALA A 21 -31.24 10.48 -19.43
C ALA A 21 -30.17 11.58 -19.62
N ALA A 22 -29.68 11.65 -20.88
CA ALA A 22 -29.21 12.89 -21.51
C ALA A 22 -30.36 13.90 -21.66
N PRO A 23 -30.06 15.21 -21.72
CA PRO A 23 -30.30 15.93 -22.98
C PRO A 23 -29.28 17.02 -23.31
N ALA A 24 -29.22 17.32 -24.61
CA ALA A 24 -28.62 18.49 -25.22
C ALA A 24 -29.38 19.79 -24.88
N LEU A 25 -28.67 20.94 -24.84
CA LEU A 25 -29.09 22.31 -25.23
C LEU A 25 -27.97 23.28 -24.76
N ALA A 26 -27.21 23.92 -25.64
CA ALA A 26 -27.48 25.19 -26.35
C ALA A 26 -27.25 26.47 -25.50
N ALA A 27 -26.80 27.53 -26.20
CA ALA A 27 -26.48 28.90 -25.77
C ALA A 27 -25.01 29.11 -25.32
N GLU A 28 -24.09 29.65 -26.13
CA GLU A 28 -24.11 30.85 -26.99
C GLU A 28 -24.19 32.18 -26.22
N ARG A 29 -23.04 32.87 -26.16
CA ARG A 29 -22.81 34.32 -26.26
C ARG A 29 -21.44 34.61 -25.64
N ALA A 30 -20.64 35.57 -26.06
CA ALA A 30 -20.54 36.38 -27.25
C ALA A 30 -19.29 37.25 -27.00
N THR A 31 -18.50 37.44 -28.05
CA THR A 31 -17.86 38.71 -28.39
C THR A 31 -17.06 39.46 -27.31
N ALA A 32 -15.74 39.34 -27.39
CA ALA A 32 -14.89 40.52 -27.30
C ALA A 32 -13.83 40.45 -28.39
N SER A 33 -14.07 41.24 -29.43
CA SER A 33 -13.15 41.55 -30.52
C SER A 33 -12.22 42.67 -30.06
N ALA A 34 -10.91 42.51 -30.24
CA ALA A 34 -10.00 43.61 -30.50
C ALA A 34 -8.73 43.07 -31.16
N SER A 35 -8.69 43.25 -32.48
CA SER A 35 -7.58 42.96 -33.36
C SER A 35 -6.37 43.84 -33.09
N SER A 36 -5.18 43.27 -33.23
CA SER A 36 -4.10 43.93 -33.96
C SER A 36 -3.14 42.88 -34.48
N ALA A 37 -3.19 42.69 -35.80
CA ALA A 37 -2.30 41.84 -36.57
C ALA A 37 -0.89 42.47 -36.64
N SER A 38 0.12 41.63 -36.57
CA SER A 38 1.44 41.92 -37.14
C SER A 38 2.04 40.61 -37.62
N THR A 39 2.17 40.53 -38.93
CA THR A 39 2.71 39.44 -39.73
C THR A 39 4.22 39.32 -39.57
N ALA A 40 4.71 38.10 -39.35
CA ALA A 40 5.94 37.62 -39.98
C ALA A 40 5.99 36.10 -39.90
N SER A 41 6.01 35.47 -41.08
CA SER A 41 6.26 34.05 -41.28
C SER A 41 7.72 33.72 -41.03
N SER A 42 8.02 32.63 -40.31
CA SER A 42 8.75 31.45 -40.84
C SER A 42 9.41 30.63 -39.72
N ALA A 43 8.83 29.45 -39.49
CA ALA A 43 9.42 28.13 -39.31
C ALA A 43 10.72 27.90 -38.47
N SER A 44 10.58 26.89 -37.60
CA SER A 44 11.58 25.88 -37.18
C SER A 44 12.29 26.12 -35.84
N THR A 45 11.91 25.37 -34.80
CA THR A 45 12.69 24.23 -34.27
C THR A 45 12.07 23.73 -32.95
N ALA A 46 12.20 22.43 -32.72
CA ALA A 46 11.50 21.64 -31.70
C ALA A 46 11.83 22.01 -30.23
N SER A 47 10.85 21.90 -29.35
CA SER A 47 11.00 21.26 -28.03
C SER A 47 9.65 21.10 -27.32
N SER A 48 9.22 19.85 -27.25
CA SER A 48 8.60 19.14 -26.13
C SER A 48 8.20 20.00 -24.92
N ALA A 49 6.91 20.13 -24.62
CA ALA A 49 6.11 19.21 -23.82
C ALA A 49 6.09 19.54 -22.32
N SER A 50 4.90 19.36 -21.74
CA SER A 50 4.64 19.10 -20.32
C SER A 50 4.44 20.31 -19.39
N THR A 51 3.36 21.06 -19.63
CA THR A 51 2.65 21.81 -18.58
C THR A 51 1.29 21.19 -18.32
N ALA A 52 1.29 20.12 -17.52
CA ALA A 52 0.16 19.70 -16.67
C ALA A 52 0.68 18.65 -15.68
N SER A 53 1.63 19.06 -14.83
CA SER A 53 1.81 18.40 -13.55
C SER A 53 0.76 18.95 -12.58
N SER A 54 0.35 18.12 -11.62
CA SER A 54 -0.50 18.46 -10.46
C SER A 54 -2.02 18.26 -10.61
N ALA A 55 -2.43 17.05 -11.03
CA ALA A 55 -3.73 16.49 -10.62
C ALA A 55 -3.74 14.94 -10.63
N SER A 56 -2.73 14.29 -10.05
CA SER A 56 -2.73 12.82 -9.85
C SER A 56 -2.24 12.44 -8.45
N THR A 57 -2.98 12.84 -7.42
CA THR A 57 -2.65 12.44 -6.03
C THR A 57 -3.87 11.93 -5.26
N ALA A 58 -4.90 11.40 -5.94
CA ALA A 58 -6.02 10.82 -5.20
C ALA A 58 -6.67 9.56 -5.80
N SER A 59 -6.16 9.00 -6.91
CA SER A 59 -6.77 7.78 -7.49
C SER A 59 -5.78 6.81 -8.16
N ALA A 60 -4.49 6.88 -7.82
CA ALA A 60 -3.43 6.09 -8.46
C ALA A 60 -3.22 4.68 -7.85
N THR A 61 -4.26 4.09 -7.25
CA THR A 61 -4.12 2.79 -6.55
C THR A 61 -4.88 1.66 -7.26
N ASP A 62 -5.73 1.97 -8.23
CA ASP A 62 -6.54 0.95 -8.92
C ASP A 62 -6.02 0.53 -10.29
N ASP A 63 -4.98 1.19 -10.82
CA ASP A 63 -4.37 0.80 -12.07
C ASP A 63 -3.57 -0.51 -11.90
N PRO A 64 -3.79 -1.54 -12.74
CA PRO A 64 -3.13 -2.83 -12.59
C PRO A 64 -1.61 -2.75 -12.74
N SER A 65 -1.11 -1.79 -13.52
CA SER A 65 0.32 -1.52 -13.66
C SER A 65 0.92 -0.99 -12.36
N ASP A 66 0.23 -0.06 -11.69
CA ASP A 66 0.69 0.55 -10.44
C ASP A 66 0.66 -0.46 -9.30
N LEU A 67 -0.38 -1.30 -9.23
CA LEU A 67 -0.46 -2.43 -8.30
C LEU A 67 0.72 -3.40 -8.46
N ARG A 68 1.07 -3.76 -9.71
CA ARG A 68 2.24 -4.61 -9.97
C ARG A 68 3.53 -3.97 -9.49
N VAL A 69 3.72 -2.68 -9.78
CA VAL A 69 4.90 -1.92 -9.34
C VAL A 69 4.98 -1.86 -7.81
N ALA A 70 3.86 -1.57 -7.14
CA ALA A 70 3.80 -1.53 -5.69
C ALA A 70 4.21 -2.87 -5.05
N ILE A 71 3.72 -3.99 -5.58
CA ILE A 71 4.07 -5.33 -5.08
C ILE A 71 5.56 -5.64 -5.32
N VAL A 72 6.09 -5.34 -6.50
CA VAL A 72 7.51 -5.55 -6.80
C VAL A 72 8.40 -4.71 -5.88
N GLN A 73 8.04 -3.44 -5.64
CA GLN A 73 8.77 -2.59 -4.71
C GLN A 73 8.74 -3.16 -3.29
N LEU A 74 7.56 -3.60 -2.83
CA LEU A 74 7.37 -4.21 -1.52
C LEU A 74 8.26 -5.45 -1.33
N MET A 75 8.35 -6.30 -2.34
CA MET A 75 9.21 -7.48 -2.36
C MET A 75 10.71 -7.14 -2.42
N SER A 76 11.06 -5.95 -2.91
CA SER A 76 12.45 -5.48 -3.03
C SER A 76 12.96 -4.79 -1.76
N LEU A 77 12.10 -4.54 -0.78
CA LEU A 77 12.51 -3.93 0.48
C LEU A 77 13.49 -4.85 1.22
N PRO A 78 14.48 -4.29 1.93
CA PRO A 78 15.49 -5.09 2.62
C PRO A 78 14.90 -5.97 3.73
N TYR A 79 13.75 -5.57 4.30
CA TYR A 79 13.02 -6.30 5.32
C TYR A 79 11.87 -7.16 4.75
N ALA A 80 11.78 -7.32 3.43
CA ALA A 80 10.82 -8.25 2.83
C ALA A 80 11.29 -9.69 3.04
N GLY A 81 10.60 -10.41 3.92
CA GLY A 81 10.87 -11.81 4.20
C GLY A 81 10.40 -12.75 3.09
N SER A 82 10.53 -14.05 3.37
CA SER A 82 10.27 -15.11 2.39
C SER A 82 8.78 -15.24 2.07
N GLU A 83 7.93 -15.10 3.07
CA GLU A 83 6.48 -15.20 2.93
C GLU A 83 5.93 -14.00 2.14
N VAL A 84 6.39 -12.78 2.44
CA VAL A 84 6.02 -11.58 1.66
C VAL A 84 6.39 -11.75 0.19
N LYS A 85 7.57 -12.30 -0.10
CA LYS A 85 8.02 -12.54 -1.49
C LYS A 85 7.21 -13.64 -2.18
N THR A 86 6.86 -14.69 -1.45
CA THR A 86 6.07 -15.80 -1.98
C THR A 86 4.65 -15.33 -2.31
N LYS A 87 3.96 -14.72 -1.33
CA LYS A 87 2.61 -14.19 -1.50
C LYS A 87 2.53 -13.04 -2.50
N GLY A 88 3.53 -12.16 -2.53
CA GLY A 88 3.63 -11.11 -3.53
C GLY A 88 3.73 -11.68 -4.95
N ARG A 89 4.51 -12.75 -5.14
CA ARG A 89 4.61 -13.42 -6.44
C ARG A 89 3.35 -14.19 -6.82
N GLU A 90 2.64 -14.79 -5.86
CA GLU A 90 1.32 -15.37 -6.11
C GLU A 90 0.34 -14.30 -6.59
N ALA A 91 0.29 -13.14 -5.92
CA ALA A 91 -0.55 -12.02 -6.30
C ALA A 91 -0.22 -11.48 -7.71
N LEU A 92 1.06 -11.36 -8.05
CA LEU A 92 1.50 -10.92 -9.40
C LEU A 92 1.14 -11.91 -10.52
N ASN A 93 1.03 -13.21 -10.21
CA ASN A 93 0.60 -14.23 -11.17
C ASN A 93 -0.93 -14.35 -11.25
N GLY A 94 -1.66 -13.75 -10.32
CA GLY A 94 -3.11 -13.75 -10.26
C GLY A 94 -3.76 -12.62 -11.05
N THR A 95 -4.96 -12.26 -10.61
CA THR A 95 -5.78 -11.18 -11.16
C THR A 95 -5.48 -9.83 -10.49
N VAL A 96 -6.07 -8.76 -11.02
CA VAL A 96 -5.97 -7.43 -10.41
C VAL A 96 -6.56 -7.42 -9.00
N ASP A 97 -7.62 -8.18 -8.77
CA ASP A 97 -8.23 -8.32 -7.45
C ASP A 97 -7.32 -9.05 -6.46
N ASP A 98 -6.54 -10.05 -6.92
CA ASP A 98 -5.54 -10.71 -6.08
C ASP A 98 -4.41 -9.76 -5.67
N MET A 99 -3.99 -8.90 -6.60
CA MET A 99 -2.99 -7.85 -6.32
C MET A 99 -3.51 -6.84 -5.29
N ARG A 100 -4.77 -6.41 -5.41
CA ARG A 100 -5.42 -5.55 -4.42
C ARG A 100 -5.55 -6.23 -3.06
N ALA A 101 -6.07 -7.46 -3.04
CA ALA A 101 -6.28 -8.22 -1.81
C ALA A 101 -4.95 -8.45 -1.07
N PHE A 102 -3.87 -8.69 -1.81
CA PHE A 102 -2.53 -8.79 -1.24
C PHE A 102 -2.07 -7.46 -0.62
N LEU A 103 -2.20 -6.33 -1.32
CA LEU A 103 -1.76 -5.04 -0.76
C LEU A 103 -2.61 -4.60 0.43
N ASP A 104 -3.91 -4.89 0.44
CA ASP A 104 -4.83 -4.47 1.51
C ASP A 104 -4.69 -5.33 2.78
N THR A 105 -4.66 -6.66 2.62
CA THR A 105 -4.68 -7.60 3.76
C THR A 105 -3.57 -8.64 3.72
N GLY A 106 -3.24 -9.16 2.54
CA GLY A 106 -2.29 -10.27 2.39
C GLY A 106 -0.86 -9.93 2.83
N TYR A 107 -0.42 -8.69 2.63
CA TYR A 107 0.91 -8.22 3.02
C TYR A 107 1.09 -8.28 4.54
N ARG A 108 0.13 -7.77 5.31
CA ARG A 108 0.22 -7.77 6.79
C ARG A 108 0.27 -9.19 7.34
N LEU A 109 -0.49 -10.12 6.75
CA LEU A 109 -0.46 -11.52 7.14
C LEU A 109 0.88 -12.18 6.80
N ALA A 110 1.39 -11.96 5.59
CA ALA A 110 2.67 -12.51 5.16
C ALA A 110 3.83 -11.95 6.02
N GLN A 111 3.79 -10.66 6.32
CA GLN A 111 4.75 -10.01 7.20
C GLN A 111 4.71 -10.57 8.62
N ALA A 112 3.52 -10.77 9.19
CA ALA A 112 3.41 -11.39 10.51
C ALA A 112 3.98 -12.82 10.55
N GLN A 113 3.87 -13.59 9.46
CA GLN A 113 4.53 -14.90 9.38
C GLN A 113 6.05 -14.76 9.31
N ASP A 114 6.55 -13.84 8.47
CA ASP A 114 7.98 -13.55 8.38
C ASP A 114 8.57 -13.10 9.72
N ASP A 115 7.87 -12.22 10.45
CA ASP A 115 8.28 -11.73 11.77
C ASP A 115 8.36 -12.87 12.80
N ARG A 116 7.39 -13.80 12.78
CA ARG A 116 7.43 -15.01 13.63
C ARG A 116 8.63 -15.88 13.33
N VAL A 117 8.91 -16.13 12.04
CA VAL A 117 10.07 -16.94 11.63
C VAL A 117 11.36 -16.25 12.02
N ALA A 118 11.48 -14.93 11.81
CA ALA A 118 12.64 -14.14 12.20
C ALA A 118 12.88 -14.23 13.72
N LEU A 119 11.82 -14.18 14.53
CA LEU A 119 11.90 -14.28 15.98
C LEU A 119 12.37 -15.68 16.44
N VAL A 120 11.86 -16.75 15.83
CA VAL A 120 12.31 -18.12 16.10
C VAL A 120 13.78 -18.33 15.68
N GLN A 121 14.16 -17.78 14.53
CA GLN A 121 15.55 -17.82 14.07
C GLN A 121 16.48 -17.06 15.02
N LEU A 122 16.06 -15.89 15.51
CA LEU A 122 16.80 -15.10 16.49
C LEU A 122 17.06 -15.91 17.77
N MET A 123 16.03 -16.61 18.30
CA MET A 123 16.20 -17.48 19.47
C MET A 123 17.15 -18.66 19.23
N SER A 124 17.28 -19.09 17.97
CA SER A 124 18.13 -20.22 17.56
C SER A 124 19.59 -19.84 17.34
N ARG A 125 19.91 -18.54 17.29
CA ARG A 125 21.30 -18.07 17.13
C ARG A 125 22.11 -18.36 18.41
N PRO A 126 23.37 -18.80 18.27
CA PRO A 126 24.21 -19.10 19.43
C PRO A 126 24.59 -17.85 20.24
N GLU A 127 24.53 -16.68 19.61
CA GLU A 127 24.92 -15.38 20.16
C GLU A 127 23.82 -14.75 21.03
N THR A 128 22.62 -15.34 21.01
CA THR A 128 21.45 -14.81 21.70
C THR A 128 21.52 -15.12 23.19
N THR A 129 21.53 -14.06 24.01
CA THR A 129 21.52 -14.14 25.47
C THR A 129 20.23 -14.80 25.98
N PRO A 130 20.27 -15.45 27.16
CA PRO A 130 19.09 -16.10 27.73
C PRO A 130 17.93 -15.13 27.97
N GLU A 131 18.22 -13.87 28.30
CA GLU A 131 17.21 -12.82 28.53
C GLU A 131 16.48 -12.44 27.23
N VAL A 132 17.22 -12.20 26.14
CA VAL A 132 16.63 -11.96 24.81
C VAL A 132 15.79 -13.16 24.38
N ARG A 133 16.23 -14.38 24.68
CA ARG A 133 15.48 -15.59 24.36
C ARG A 133 14.15 -15.67 25.12
N GLU A 134 14.14 -15.36 26.42
CA GLU A 134 12.90 -15.35 27.21
C GLU A 134 11.93 -14.25 26.74
N ALA A 135 12.44 -13.06 26.45
CA ALA A 135 11.63 -11.97 25.90
C ALA A 135 11.02 -12.35 24.55
N ALA A 136 11.81 -12.93 23.64
CA ALA A 136 11.33 -13.43 22.36
C ALA A 136 10.25 -14.52 22.51
N TYR A 137 10.40 -15.43 23.49
CA TYR A 137 9.35 -16.42 23.80
C TYR A 137 8.05 -15.79 24.29
N ARG A 138 8.13 -14.72 25.10
CA ARG A 138 6.95 -13.98 25.55
C ARG A 138 6.23 -13.30 24.39
N THR A 139 6.96 -12.59 23.55
CA THR A 139 6.40 -11.91 22.36
C THR A 139 5.79 -12.92 21.38
N LEU A 140 6.43 -14.08 21.16
CA LEU A 140 5.86 -15.15 20.34
C LEU A 140 4.52 -15.67 20.92
N ARG A 141 4.40 -15.73 22.24
CA ARG A 141 3.19 -16.21 22.94
C ARG A 141 2.05 -15.19 22.88
N THR A 142 2.34 -13.89 22.94
CA THR A 142 1.34 -12.84 22.72
C THR A 142 0.83 -12.90 21.29
N GLY A 143 1.73 -13.20 20.34
CA GLY A 143 1.36 -13.38 18.94
C GLY A 143 1.10 -12.07 18.20
N ASP A 144 1.43 -10.93 18.81
CA ASP A 144 1.16 -9.59 18.29
C ASP A 144 2.24 -9.18 17.27
N PRO A 145 1.86 -8.84 16.03
CA PRO A 145 2.82 -8.54 14.96
C PRO A 145 3.55 -7.21 15.18
N GLU A 146 2.93 -6.23 15.83
CA GLU A 146 3.59 -4.94 16.11
C GLU A 146 4.68 -5.13 17.17
N GLU A 147 4.38 -5.90 18.21
CA GLU A 147 5.34 -6.24 19.26
C GLU A 147 6.52 -7.05 18.71
N MET A 148 6.26 -8.06 17.85
CA MET A 148 7.32 -8.83 17.19
C MET A 148 8.25 -7.92 16.38
N ARG A 149 7.67 -6.97 15.64
CA ARG A 149 8.45 -6.09 14.78
C ARG A 149 9.25 -5.06 15.57
N TRP A 150 8.66 -4.51 16.62
CA TRP A 150 9.36 -3.64 17.54
C TRP A 150 10.52 -4.39 18.22
N PHE A 151 10.31 -5.63 18.65
CA PHE A 151 11.34 -6.46 19.28
C PHE A 151 12.50 -6.76 18.33
N LEU A 152 12.20 -7.13 17.07
CA LEU A 152 13.19 -7.38 16.03
C LEU A 152 13.97 -6.13 15.62
N SER A 153 13.37 -4.94 15.74
CA SER A 153 14.01 -3.68 15.35
C SER A 153 14.78 -2.98 16.48
N VAL A 154 14.23 -2.98 17.70
CA VAL A 154 14.69 -2.15 18.82
C VAL A 154 14.98 -2.99 20.06
N GLY A 155 14.10 -3.94 20.39
CA GLY A 155 14.16 -4.71 21.64
C GLY A 155 15.46 -5.48 21.86
N GLN A 156 16.12 -5.94 20.79
CA GLN A 156 17.42 -6.63 20.89
C GLN A 156 18.58 -5.75 21.39
N TYR A 157 18.47 -4.42 21.29
CA TYR A 157 19.50 -3.48 21.75
C TYR A 157 19.27 -3.01 23.18
N GLU A 158 18.01 -2.89 23.60
CA GLU A 158 17.67 -2.49 24.97
C GLU A 158 17.97 -3.58 26.01
N ILE A 159 17.93 -4.86 25.60
CA ILE A 159 18.22 -5.98 26.51
C ILE A 159 19.73 -6.24 26.66
N ASN A 160 20.54 -5.80 25.69
CA ASN A 160 21.99 -5.97 25.72
C ASN A 160 22.74 -4.71 26.19
N GLY A 161 22.01 -3.66 26.61
CA GLY A 161 22.54 -2.36 27.03
C GLY A 161 22.69 -2.21 28.54
#